data_AF-A0A1Z1XB00-F1
#
_entry.id   AF-A0A1Z1XB00-F1
#
_cell.length_a   1.000
_cell.length_b   1.000
_cell.length_c   1.000
_cell.angle_alpha   90.00
_cell.angle_beta   90.00
_cell.angle_gamma   90.00
#
_symmetry.space_group_name_H-M   'P 1'
#
loop_
_entity.id
_entity.type
_entity.pdbx_description
1 polymer ?
#
loop_
_entity_poly.entity_id
_entity_poly.type
_entity_poly.pdbx_seq_one_letter_code
_entity_poly.pdbx_strand_id
1 'polypeptide(L)'
;MFNLLVLGSNPNRPTQNFIIMVLFPAIFYLKEFSWRVFYFTISVFISFVIIINFIEYFIFLGVYPLFKLLHLKLIITYVTQILSSVLQVTIYLSCIFNLPFLAYNVVAFLTNSLYRYQLIIIKYYLFVILVIWFFSFLVTYNIIISLLLNFFLYSEAVQKTITLYAAVKLQFQIYLSWVLYITNIISFLFNSITFLAFFVIVYVNPIRLFVTLKSSKRYVTFLFIVLNTTAFPLDLLIQLFASILIYFSMEFIFFVSCFLIKS
;
A
#
# COMPACT_ATOMS: atom_id res chain seq x y z
N MET A 1 0.23 21.55 -31.43
CA MET A 1 0.43 21.34 -32.87
C MET A 1 1.87 21.75 -33.17
N PHE A 2 2.83 20.84 -32.99
CA PHE A 2 4.25 21.11 -33.24
C PHE A 2 4.65 20.38 -34.51
N ASN A 3 5.00 21.13 -35.55
CA ASN A 3 5.47 20.62 -36.83
C ASN A 3 6.77 19.84 -36.63
N LEU A 4 6.66 18.52 -36.67
CA LEU A 4 7.78 17.60 -36.87
C LEU A 4 8.22 17.69 -38.34
N LEU A 5 8.94 18.76 -38.67
CA LEU A 5 9.74 18.85 -39.89
C LEU A 5 11.16 18.41 -39.56
N VAL A 6 11.41 17.11 -39.70
CA VAL A 6 12.76 16.58 -39.98
C VAL A 6 12.70 15.96 -41.37
N LEU A 7 12.47 16.80 -42.38
CA LEU A 7 12.77 16.49 -43.78
C LEU A 7 14.19 16.99 -44.03
N GLY A 8 15.16 16.13 -43.78
CA GLY A 8 16.58 16.45 -43.98
C GLY A 8 17.55 15.46 -43.35
N SER A 9 17.25 14.16 -43.33
CA SER A 9 18.23 13.16 -42.93
C SER A 9 19.06 12.71 -44.12
N ASN A 10 20.33 13.08 -44.10
CA ASN A 10 21.39 12.50 -44.93
C ASN A 10 21.38 10.95 -44.75
N PRO A 11 21.28 10.15 -45.82
CA PRO A 11 21.05 8.70 -45.75
C PRO A 11 22.17 7.91 -45.06
N ASN A 12 23.33 8.52 -44.79
CA ASN A 12 24.50 7.84 -44.25
C ASN A 12 24.59 7.82 -42.71
N ARG A 13 23.58 8.33 -41.96
CA ARG A 13 23.57 8.29 -40.48
C ARG A 13 22.23 7.85 -39.87
N PRO A 14 21.75 6.63 -40.15
CA PRO A 14 20.49 6.14 -39.58
C PRO A 14 20.54 6.01 -38.04
N THR A 15 21.70 5.70 -37.46
CA THR A 15 21.84 5.44 -36.01
C THR A 15 21.77 6.71 -35.15
N GLN A 16 22.36 7.83 -35.59
CA GLN A 16 22.32 9.10 -34.83
C GLN A 16 20.92 9.71 -34.78
N ASN A 17 20.17 9.66 -35.90
CA ASN A 17 18.82 10.22 -35.95
C ASN A 17 17.83 9.37 -35.13
N PHE A 18 18.01 8.04 -35.07
CA PHE A 18 17.20 7.16 -34.23
C PHE A 18 17.42 7.41 -32.73
N ILE A 19 18.67 7.62 -32.33
CA ILE A 19 19.00 7.95 -30.93
C ILE A 19 18.36 9.29 -30.53
N ILE A 20 18.46 10.33 -31.37
CA ILE A 20 17.85 11.64 -31.09
C ILE A 20 16.30 11.53 -31.00
N MET A 21 15.68 10.72 -31.87
CA MET A 21 14.24 10.52 -31.92
C MET A 21 13.66 9.80 -30.67
N VAL A 22 14.45 8.92 -30.04
CA VAL A 22 14.03 8.19 -28.82
C VAL A 22 14.44 8.92 -27.54
N LEU A 23 15.62 9.56 -27.53
CA LEU A 23 16.15 10.23 -26.34
C LEU A 23 15.33 11.48 -25.97
N PHE A 24 14.88 12.23 -26.98
CA PHE A 24 14.16 13.48 -26.75
C PHE A 24 12.83 13.25 -26.00
N PRO A 25 11.91 12.36 -26.45
CA PRO A 25 10.71 12.03 -25.68
C PRO A 25 10.99 11.51 -24.27
N ALA A 26 11.99 10.65 -24.10
CA ALA A 26 12.34 10.07 -22.80
C ALA A 26 12.74 11.14 -21.77
N ILE A 27 13.49 12.17 -22.19
CA ILE A 27 13.88 13.29 -21.32
C ILE A 27 12.64 14.07 -20.85
N PHE A 28 11.65 14.31 -21.73
CA PHE A 28 10.40 14.96 -21.32
C PHE A 28 9.63 14.13 -20.30
N TYR A 29 9.49 12.82 -20.52
CA TYR A 29 8.82 11.93 -19.58
C TYR A 29 9.51 11.89 -18.21
N LEU A 30 10.85 11.81 -18.18
CA LEU A 30 11.61 11.84 -16.93
C LEU A 30 11.47 13.18 -16.20
N LYS A 31 11.52 14.29 -16.95
CA LYS A 31 11.34 15.63 -16.38
C LYS A 31 9.93 15.78 -15.81
N GLU A 32 8.90 15.37 -16.54
CA GLU A 32 7.52 15.41 -16.06
C GLU A 32 7.32 14.54 -14.81
N PHE A 33 7.84 13.31 -14.82
CA PHE A 33 7.81 12.41 -13.67
C PHE A 33 8.48 13.05 -12.44
N SER A 34 9.66 13.64 -12.62
CA SER A 34 10.40 14.33 -11.55
C SER A 34 9.58 15.50 -10.95
N TRP A 35 8.95 16.33 -11.79
CA TRP A 35 8.09 17.41 -11.31
C TRP A 35 6.87 16.90 -10.54
N ARG A 36 6.24 15.82 -11.00
CA ARG A 36 5.08 15.22 -10.31
C ARG A 36 5.46 14.62 -8.96
N VAL A 37 6.60 13.94 -8.88
CA VAL A 37 7.15 13.45 -7.61
C VAL A 37 7.43 14.62 -6.67
N PHE A 38 8.01 15.71 -7.18
CA PHE A 38 8.26 16.92 -6.39
C PHE A 38 6.97 17.58 -5.86
N TYR A 39 5.91 17.68 -6.68
CA TYR A 39 4.62 18.19 -6.20
C TYR A 39 4.01 17.27 -5.14
N PHE A 40 4.13 15.95 -5.32
CA PHE A 40 3.66 14.98 -4.33
C PHE A 40 4.40 15.10 -3.01
N THR A 41 5.73 15.22 -3.02
CA THR A 41 6.52 15.37 -1.78
C THR A 41 6.20 16.66 -1.04
N ILE A 42 5.99 17.77 -1.76
CA ILE A 42 5.51 19.03 -1.15
C ILE A 42 4.14 18.83 -0.50
N SER A 43 3.21 18.17 -1.18
CA SER A 43 1.87 17.90 -0.64
C SER A 43 1.91 17.04 0.63
N VAL A 44 2.82 16.05 0.68
CA VAL A 44 3.09 15.25 1.89
C VAL A 44 3.66 16.10 3.02
N PHE A 45 4.59 17.01 2.72
CA PHE A 45 5.14 17.90 3.73
C PHE A 45 4.09 18.87 4.30
N ILE A 46 3.23 19.44 3.45
CA ILE A 46 2.15 20.34 3.88
C ILE A 46 1.15 19.57 4.75
N SER A 47 0.71 18.38 4.32
CA SER A 47 -0.24 17.60 5.11
C SER A 47 0.38 17.13 6.43
N PHE A 48 1.67 16.81 6.46
CA PHE A 48 2.39 16.50 7.70
C PHE A 48 2.30 17.65 8.72
N VAL A 49 2.55 18.90 8.29
CA VAL A 49 2.42 20.09 9.16
C VAL A 49 0.99 20.32 9.63
N ILE A 50 -0.02 20.03 8.80
CA ILE A 50 -1.42 20.15 9.22
C ILE A 50 -1.78 19.08 10.25
N ILE A 51 -1.41 17.83 10.00
CA ILE A 51 -1.78 16.67 10.82
C ILE A 51 -1.12 16.75 12.20
N ILE A 52 0.11 17.27 12.30
CA ILE A 52 0.79 17.40 13.59
C ILE A 52 -0.02 18.24 14.60
N ASN A 53 -0.78 19.23 14.11
CA ASN A 53 -1.64 20.08 14.96
C ASN A 53 -2.88 19.34 15.49
N PHE A 54 -3.27 18.23 14.85
CA PHE A 54 -4.45 17.42 15.22
C PHE A 54 -4.07 16.02 15.71
N ILE A 55 -2.78 15.78 15.98
CA ILE A 55 -2.27 14.42 16.23
C ILE A 55 -2.87 13.77 17.47
N GLU A 56 -3.22 14.57 18.48
CA GLU A 56 -3.83 14.09 19.73
C GLU A 56 -5.14 13.33 19.45
N TYR A 57 -5.98 13.84 18.54
CA TYR A 57 -7.23 13.19 18.16
C TYR A 57 -6.98 11.85 17.46
N PHE A 58 -6.00 11.79 16.57
CA PHE A 58 -5.67 10.56 15.84
C PHE A 58 -5.04 9.50 16.75
N ILE A 59 -4.19 9.92 17.69
CA ILE A 59 -3.64 9.03 18.71
C ILE A 59 -4.78 8.49 19.59
N PHE A 60 -5.69 9.36 20.04
CA PHE A 60 -6.84 8.93 20.83
C PHE A 60 -7.69 7.90 20.08
N LEU A 61 -7.95 8.15 18.79
CA LEU A 61 -8.65 7.20 17.93
C LEU A 61 -7.92 5.86 17.86
N GLY A 62 -6.60 5.85 17.67
CA GLY A 62 -5.82 4.62 17.62
C GLY A 62 -5.88 3.79 18.91
N VAL A 63 -5.99 4.44 20.06
CA VAL A 63 -5.98 3.80 21.39
C VAL A 63 -7.39 3.45 21.89
N TYR A 64 -8.42 4.04 21.32
CA TYR A 64 -9.81 3.86 21.74
C TYR A 64 -10.27 2.38 21.85
N PRO A 65 -9.93 1.47 20.91
CA PRO A 65 -10.31 0.06 21.03
C PRO A 65 -9.76 -0.61 22.31
N LEU A 66 -8.57 -0.20 22.74
CA LEU A 66 -7.94 -0.70 23.95
C LEU A 66 -8.66 -0.17 25.19
N PHE A 67 -8.97 1.13 25.24
CA PHE A 67 -9.73 1.70 26.35
C PHE A 67 -11.10 1.06 26.54
N LYS A 68 -11.79 0.74 25.44
CA LYS A 68 -13.11 0.10 25.47
C LYS A 68 -13.08 -1.32 26.06
N LEU A 69 -12.02 -2.08 25.81
CA LEU A 69 -11.96 -3.50 26.19
C LEU A 69 -11.25 -3.74 27.52
N LEU A 70 -10.21 -2.96 27.82
CA LEU A 70 -9.22 -3.34 28.81
C LEU A 70 -9.21 -2.47 30.06
N HIS A 71 -9.70 -1.22 30.00
CA HIS A 71 -9.48 -0.19 31.04
C HIS A 71 -8.03 -0.17 31.58
N LEU A 72 -7.06 -0.69 30.81
CA LEU A 72 -5.69 -0.88 31.25
C LEU A 72 -4.94 0.44 31.12
N LYS A 73 -4.03 0.68 32.06
CA LYS A 73 -3.10 1.82 32.00
C LYS A 73 -1.98 1.50 31.02
N LEU A 74 -1.89 2.28 29.96
CA LEU A 74 -0.74 2.27 29.05
C LEU A 74 0.46 2.90 29.74
N ILE A 75 1.63 2.28 29.57
CA ILE A 75 2.87 2.80 30.13
C ILE A 75 3.67 3.47 29.02
N ILE A 76 4.09 4.70 29.31
CA ILE A 76 5.06 5.44 28.54
C ILE A 76 6.35 5.39 29.35
N THR A 77 7.36 4.69 28.85
CA THR A 77 8.62 4.54 29.60
C THR A 77 9.59 5.69 29.35
N TYR A 78 9.55 6.31 28.17
CA TYR A 78 10.43 7.42 27.81
C TYR A 78 9.74 8.49 26.95
N VAL A 79 10.13 9.76 27.11
CA VAL A 79 9.63 10.89 26.29
C VAL A 79 9.94 10.69 24.80
N THR A 80 11.07 10.06 24.49
CA THR A 80 11.47 9.72 23.12
C THR A 80 10.48 8.78 22.42
N GLN A 81 9.77 7.93 23.16
CA GLN A 81 8.75 7.03 22.61
C GLN A 81 7.46 7.77 22.24
N ILE A 82 7.13 8.84 22.95
CA ILE A 82 5.99 9.70 22.60
C ILE A 82 6.32 10.40 21.27
N LEU A 83 7.51 10.98 21.16
CA LEU A 83 7.92 11.66 19.94
C LEU A 83 7.95 10.70 18.73
N SER A 84 8.51 9.50 18.89
CA SER A 84 8.56 8.52 17.81
C SER A 84 7.17 8.05 17.37
N SER A 85 6.25 7.81 18.30
CA SER A 85 4.87 7.43 17.97
C SER A 85 4.10 8.56 17.29
N VAL A 86 4.25 9.80 17.76
CA VAL A 86 3.71 11.00 17.10
C VAL A 86 4.23 11.11 15.67
N LEU A 87 5.55 11.01 15.45
CA LEU A 87 6.15 11.06 14.12
C LEU A 87 5.68 9.90 13.23
N GLN A 88 5.58 8.69 13.77
CA GLN A 88 5.12 7.52 13.01
C GLN A 88 3.66 7.68 12.54
N VAL A 89 2.77 8.11 13.42
CA VAL A 89 1.35 8.31 13.10
C VAL A 89 1.16 9.48 12.14
N THR A 90 1.87 10.60 12.34
CA THR A 90 1.79 11.76 11.44
C THR A 90 2.29 11.43 10.03
N ILE A 91 3.43 10.76 9.89
CA ILE A 91 3.94 10.31 8.59
C ILE A 91 2.92 9.38 7.92
N TYR A 92 2.41 8.39 8.66
CA TYR A 92 1.41 7.45 8.14
C TYR A 92 0.16 8.16 7.61
N LEU A 93 -0.44 9.04 8.40
CA LEU A 93 -1.63 9.79 8.01
C LEU A 93 -1.34 10.76 6.86
N SER A 94 -0.17 11.40 6.84
CA SER A 94 0.22 12.31 5.76
C SER A 94 0.27 11.60 4.40
N CYS A 95 0.74 10.35 4.38
CA CYS A 95 0.73 9.52 3.18
C CYS A 95 -0.72 9.17 2.76
N ILE A 96 -1.57 8.81 3.71
CA ILE A 96 -2.97 8.43 3.46
C ILE A 96 -3.76 9.58 2.86
N PHE A 97 -3.73 10.75 3.51
CA PHE A 97 -4.49 11.90 3.06
C PHE A 97 -4.05 12.38 1.67
N ASN A 98 -2.83 12.06 1.25
CA ASN A 98 -2.32 12.35 -0.09
C ASN A 98 -2.58 11.25 -1.13
N LEU A 99 -3.19 10.11 -0.79
CA LEU A 99 -3.54 9.07 -1.76
C LEU A 99 -4.40 9.58 -2.94
N PRO A 100 -5.43 10.44 -2.74
CA PRO A 100 -6.19 11.00 -3.85
C PRO A 100 -5.34 11.89 -4.77
N PHE A 101 -4.41 12.66 -4.18
CA PHE A 101 -3.50 13.50 -4.94
C PHE A 101 -2.46 12.67 -5.72
N LEU A 102 -1.98 11.57 -5.14
CA LEU A 102 -1.16 10.58 -5.85
C LEU A 102 -1.91 9.99 -7.04
N ALA A 103 -3.16 9.57 -6.84
CA ALA A 103 -4.01 9.04 -7.90
C ALA A 103 -4.19 10.07 -9.04
N TYR A 104 -4.43 11.34 -8.70
CA TYR A 104 -4.50 12.43 -9.68
C TYR A 104 -3.20 12.55 -10.49
N ASN A 105 -2.04 12.58 -9.84
CA ASN A 105 -0.75 12.70 -10.51
C ASN A 105 -0.44 11.51 -11.41
N VAL A 106 -0.81 10.29 -11.01
CA VAL A 106 -0.67 9.08 -11.83
C VAL A 106 -1.54 9.18 -13.09
N VAL A 107 -2.82 9.56 -12.95
CA VAL A 107 -3.71 9.72 -14.12
C VAL A 107 -3.19 10.80 -15.05
N ALA A 108 -2.82 11.96 -14.51
CA ALA A 108 -2.35 13.09 -15.31
C ALA A 108 -0.99 12.81 -16.00
N PHE A 109 -0.15 11.94 -15.44
CA PHE A 109 1.05 11.46 -16.13
C PHE A 109 0.71 10.52 -17.29
N LEU A 110 -0.27 9.63 -17.08
CA LEU A 110 -0.66 8.63 -18.08
C LEU A 110 -1.54 9.20 -19.20
N THR A 111 -2.15 10.38 -19.04
CA THR A 111 -3.07 10.95 -20.03
C THR A 111 -2.42 11.18 -21.39
N ASN A 112 -1.11 11.40 -21.42
CA ASN A 112 -0.38 11.66 -22.65
C ASN A 112 0.14 10.38 -23.33
N SER A 113 0.15 9.24 -22.63
CA SER A 113 0.72 7.98 -23.11
C SER A 113 -0.31 6.91 -23.44
N LEU A 114 -1.50 6.97 -22.85
CA LEU A 114 -2.54 5.94 -23.01
C LEU A 114 -3.76 6.41 -23.80
N TYR A 115 -4.48 5.45 -24.38
CA TYR A 115 -5.73 5.72 -25.06
C TYR A 115 -6.83 6.18 -24.08
N ARG A 116 -7.78 6.99 -24.56
CA ARG A 116 -8.88 7.54 -23.74
C ARG A 116 -9.67 6.46 -22.99
N TYR A 117 -9.93 5.30 -23.62
CA TYR A 117 -10.66 4.21 -22.96
C TYR A 117 -9.84 3.59 -21.80
N GLN A 118 -8.53 3.43 -21.96
CA GLN A 118 -7.65 2.90 -20.90
C GLN A 118 -7.58 3.85 -19.71
N LEU A 119 -7.54 5.16 -19.98
CA LEU A 119 -7.57 6.19 -18.93
C LEU A 119 -8.85 6.15 -18.10
N ILE A 120 -10.00 5.88 -18.73
CA ILE A 120 -11.27 5.75 -18.01
C ILE A 120 -11.21 4.53 -17.07
N ILE A 121 -10.73 3.38 -17.55
CA ILE A 121 -10.59 2.17 -16.72
C ILE A 121 -9.62 2.42 -15.55
N ILE A 122 -8.47 3.08 -15.80
CA ILE A 122 -7.50 3.42 -14.75
C ILE A 122 -8.08 4.38 -13.72
N LYS A 123 -8.87 5.38 -14.13
CA LYS A 123 -9.56 6.30 -13.21
C LYS A 123 -10.51 5.55 -12.28
N TYR A 124 -11.34 4.65 -12.85
CA TYR A 124 -12.24 3.81 -12.04
C TYR A 124 -11.46 2.90 -11.10
N TYR A 125 -10.36 2.29 -11.57
CA TYR A 125 -9.51 1.45 -10.75
C TYR A 125 -8.91 2.20 -9.55
N LEU A 126 -8.33 3.38 -9.79
CA LEU A 126 -7.76 4.20 -8.71
C LEU A 126 -8.83 4.65 -7.71
N PHE A 127 -10.03 4.97 -8.19
CA PHE A 127 -11.17 5.27 -7.31
C PHE A 127 -11.55 4.06 -6.45
N VAL A 128 -11.63 2.87 -7.04
CA VAL A 128 -11.93 1.62 -6.34
C VAL A 128 -10.86 1.31 -5.29
N ILE A 129 -9.57 1.51 -5.59
CA ILE A 129 -8.49 1.36 -4.60
C ILE A 129 -8.69 2.29 -3.41
N LEU A 130 -9.02 3.56 -3.65
CA LEU A 130 -9.25 4.52 -2.55
C LEU A 130 -10.40 4.06 -1.65
N VAL A 131 -11.53 3.66 -2.25
CA VAL A 131 -12.70 3.16 -1.51
C VAL A 131 -12.35 1.90 -0.71
N ILE A 132 -11.63 0.96 -1.32
CA ILE A 132 -11.27 -0.30 -0.68
C ILE A 132 -10.25 -0.10 0.43
N TRP A 133 -9.36 0.89 0.29
CA TRP A 133 -8.45 1.29 1.36
C TRP A 133 -9.21 1.87 2.58
N PHE A 134 -10.22 2.72 2.36
CA PHE A 134 -11.07 3.17 3.48
C PHE A 134 -11.87 2.02 4.10
N PHE A 135 -12.39 1.13 3.28
CA PHE A 135 -13.12 -0.05 3.75
C PHE A 135 -12.21 -0.98 4.57
N SER A 136 -10.98 -1.25 4.11
CA SER A 136 -10.02 -2.06 4.85
C SER A 136 -9.66 -1.43 6.18
N PHE A 137 -9.46 -0.11 6.23
CA PHE A 137 -9.26 0.61 7.48
C PHE A 137 -10.43 0.40 8.46
N LEU A 138 -11.68 0.56 8.01
CA LEU A 138 -12.86 0.35 8.87
C LEU A 138 -12.98 -1.10 9.39
N VAL A 139 -12.70 -2.09 8.54
CA VAL A 139 -12.72 -3.51 8.92
C VAL A 139 -11.61 -3.80 9.94
N THR A 140 -10.41 -3.30 9.71
CA THR A 140 -9.27 -3.51 10.62
C THR A 140 -9.54 -2.91 12.00
N TYR A 141 -10.02 -1.67 12.02
CA TYR A 141 -10.26 -0.90 13.24
C TYR A 141 -11.39 -1.49 14.08
N ASN A 142 -12.54 -1.78 13.47
CA ASN A 142 -13.72 -2.22 14.22
C ASN A 142 -13.71 -3.71 14.54
N ILE A 143 -13.24 -4.56 13.62
CA ILE A 143 -13.39 -6.01 13.74
C ILE A 143 -12.07 -6.66 14.16
N ILE A 144 -11.02 -6.48 13.37
CA ILE A 144 -9.81 -7.30 13.50
C ILE A 144 -9.02 -6.95 14.75
N ILE A 145 -8.81 -5.65 15.02
CA ILE A 145 -8.11 -5.22 16.23
C ILE A 145 -8.87 -5.66 17.49
N SER A 146 -10.20 -5.51 17.50
CA SER A 146 -11.02 -5.96 18.63
C SER A 146 -10.93 -7.48 18.84
N LEU A 147 -10.97 -8.27 17.76
CA LEU A 147 -10.90 -9.72 17.83
C LEU A 147 -9.53 -10.19 18.34
N LEU A 148 -8.45 -9.59 17.87
CA LEU A 148 -7.10 -9.91 18.33
C LEU A 148 -6.88 -9.54 19.80
N LEU A 149 -7.34 -8.36 20.22
CA LEU A 149 -7.27 -7.96 21.63
C LEU A 149 -8.06 -8.91 22.55
N ASN A 150 -9.25 -9.34 22.13
CA ASN A 150 -10.03 -10.32 22.87
C ASN A 150 -9.34 -11.69 22.93
N PHE A 151 -8.65 -12.10 21.87
CA PHE A 151 -7.87 -13.34 21.85
C PHE A 151 -6.71 -13.29 22.84
N PHE A 152 -5.93 -12.20 22.86
CA PHE A 152 -4.86 -12.01 23.83
C PHE A 152 -5.40 -12.01 25.27
N LEU A 153 -6.52 -11.32 25.51
CA LEU A 153 -7.20 -11.31 26.81
C LEU A 153 -7.63 -12.70 27.29
N TYR A 154 -8.21 -13.50 26.39
CA TYR A 154 -8.61 -14.86 26.73
C TYR A 154 -7.40 -15.71 27.10
N SER A 155 -6.29 -15.55 26.37
CA SER A 155 -5.03 -16.25 26.68
C SER A 155 -4.49 -15.90 28.07
N GLU A 156 -4.62 -14.64 28.50
CA GLU A 156 -4.25 -14.20 29.85
C GLU A 156 -5.19 -14.79 30.91
N ALA A 157 -6.50 -14.82 30.67
CA ALA A 157 -7.47 -15.38 31.61
C ALA A 157 -7.21 -16.87 31.89
N VAL A 158 -6.79 -17.63 30.87
CA VAL A 158 -6.35 -19.02 31.02
C VAL A 158 -5.04 -19.10 31.82
N GLN A 159 -4.09 -18.19 31.58
CA GLN A 159 -2.82 -18.14 32.32
C GLN A 159 -2.96 -17.75 33.79
N LYS A 160 -4.05 -17.09 34.24
CA LYS A 160 -4.27 -16.83 35.68
C LYS A 160 -4.33 -18.09 36.54
N THR A 161 -4.54 -19.26 35.92
CA THR A 161 -4.49 -20.57 36.60
C THR A 161 -3.06 -21.12 36.75
N ILE A 162 -2.08 -20.54 36.04
CA ILE A 162 -0.67 -20.94 36.01
C ILE A 162 0.14 -19.85 36.75
N THR A 163 1.06 -20.25 37.62
CA THR A 163 1.75 -19.40 38.61
C THR A 163 2.58 -18.22 38.04
N LEU A 164 2.74 -18.10 36.72
CA LEU A 164 3.39 -16.97 36.06
C LEU A 164 2.37 -15.90 35.68
N TYR A 165 1.93 -15.12 36.68
CA TYR A 165 1.11 -13.92 36.44
C TYR A 165 2.00 -12.80 35.91
N ALA A 166 2.28 -12.80 34.62
CA ALA A 166 2.85 -11.64 33.95
C ALA A 166 1.73 -10.61 33.78
N ALA A 167 1.69 -9.57 34.62
CA ALA A 167 0.84 -8.41 34.36
C ALA A 167 1.34 -7.75 33.06
N VAL A 168 0.69 -8.03 31.93
CA VAL A 168 1.11 -7.55 30.62
C VAL A 168 0.96 -6.04 30.59
N LYS A 169 2.10 -5.37 30.75
CA LYS A 169 2.25 -3.93 30.63
C LYS A 169 2.50 -3.61 29.18
N LEU A 170 1.43 -3.28 28.46
CA LEU A 170 1.49 -3.00 27.04
C LEU A 170 2.12 -1.61 26.81
N GLN A 171 3.25 -1.60 26.10
CA GLN A 171 3.95 -0.35 25.79
C GLN A 171 3.21 0.41 24.68
N PHE A 172 2.97 1.70 24.92
CA PHE A 172 2.18 2.55 24.04
C PHE A 172 2.69 2.59 22.59
N GLN A 173 4.00 2.77 22.39
CA GLN A 173 4.59 2.84 21.05
C GLN A 173 4.43 1.52 20.29
N ILE A 174 4.66 0.39 20.97
CA ILE A 174 4.55 -0.94 20.36
C ILE A 174 3.10 -1.17 19.90
N TYR A 175 2.13 -0.83 20.74
CA TYR A 175 0.71 -0.94 20.39
C TYR A 175 0.35 -0.15 19.14
N LEU A 176 0.67 1.15 19.12
CA LEU A 176 0.34 2.01 17.99
C LEU A 176 1.01 1.51 16.72
N SER A 177 2.29 1.14 16.81
CA SER A 177 3.01 0.58 15.65
C SER A 177 2.32 -0.68 15.14
N TRP A 178 1.89 -1.58 16.02
CA TRP A 178 1.21 -2.82 15.68
C TRP A 178 -0.15 -2.59 15.01
N VAL A 179 -0.95 -1.63 15.50
CA VAL A 179 -2.21 -1.20 14.87
C VAL A 179 -1.96 -0.68 13.44
N LEU A 180 -0.94 0.17 13.26
CA LEU A 180 -0.55 0.69 11.94
C LEU A 180 -0.05 -0.43 11.00
N TYR A 181 0.66 -1.43 11.52
CA TYR A 181 1.12 -2.55 10.71
C TYR A 181 -0.03 -3.45 10.26
N ILE A 182 -0.93 -3.82 11.17
CA ILE A 182 -2.09 -4.66 10.85
C ILE A 182 -2.98 -3.98 9.81
N THR A 183 -3.29 -2.70 10.01
CA THR A 183 -4.08 -1.91 9.05
C THR A 183 -3.43 -1.93 7.66
N ASN A 184 -2.10 -1.82 7.57
CA ASN A 184 -1.36 -1.91 6.32
C ASN A 184 -1.37 -3.31 5.68
N ILE A 185 -1.18 -4.38 6.44
CA ILE A 185 -1.22 -5.77 5.92
C ILE A 185 -2.57 -6.03 5.27
N ILE A 186 -3.66 -5.70 5.98
CA ILE A 186 -5.01 -6.00 5.49
C ILE A 186 -5.37 -5.10 4.30
N SER A 187 -4.98 -3.83 4.33
CA SER A 187 -5.16 -2.94 3.18
C SER A 187 -4.37 -3.43 1.96
N PHE A 188 -3.15 -3.94 2.17
CA PHE A 188 -2.34 -4.54 1.11
C PHE A 188 -3.01 -5.78 0.51
N LEU A 189 -3.57 -6.67 1.34
CA LEU A 189 -4.28 -7.87 0.87
C LEU A 189 -5.54 -7.53 0.07
N PHE A 190 -6.34 -6.56 0.53
CA PHE A 190 -7.50 -6.13 -0.26
C PHE A 190 -7.07 -5.46 -1.57
N ASN A 191 -6.05 -4.60 -1.54
CA ASN A 191 -5.54 -3.96 -2.74
C ASN A 191 -4.93 -4.96 -3.73
N SER A 192 -4.25 -6.01 -3.26
CA SER A 192 -3.73 -7.06 -4.13
C SER A 192 -4.86 -7.76 -4.88
N ILE A 193 -5.98 -8.07 -4.22
CA ILE A 193 -7.18 -8.65 -4.87
C ILE A 193 -7.76 -7.70 -5.93
N THR A 194 -7.85 -6.40 -5.64
CA THR A 194 -8.40 -5.42 -6.60
C THR A 194 -7.54 -5.24 -7.83
N PHE A 195 -6.22 -5.28 -7.64
CA PHE A 195 -5.26 -5.23 -8.73
C PHE A 195 -5.53 -6.38 -9.72
N LEU A 196 -5.96 -7.54 -9.24
CA LEU A 196 -6.31 -8.67 -10.12
C LEU A 196 -7.56 -8.45 -10.91
N ALA A 197 -8.62 -7.98 -10.24
CA ALA A 197 -9.86 -7.66 -10.91
C ALA A 197 -9.58 -6.67 -12.06
N PHE A 198 -8.71 -5.70 -11.82
CA PHE A 198 -8.24 -4.78 -12.85
C PHE A 198 -7.46 -5.47 -13.97
N PHE A 199 -6.50 -6.35 -13.66
CA PHE A 199 -5.75 -7.09 -14.70
C PHE A 199 -6.67 -7.95 -15.57
N VAL A 200 -7.65 -8.62 -14.98
CA VAL A 200 -8.66 -9.41 -15.71
C VAL A 200 -9.47 -8.52 -16.65
N ILE A 201 -9.87 -7.32 -16.20
CA ILE A 201 -10.65 -6.37 -17.02
C ILE A 201 -9.80 -5.77 -18.16
N VAL A 202 -8.54 -5.45 -17.90
CA VAL A 202 -7.66 -4.78 -18.89
C VAL A 202 -7.15 -5.75 -19.95
N TYR A 203 -6.84 -7.00 -19.57
CA TYR A 203 -6.36 -8.00 -20.53
C TYR A 203 -7.54 -8.67 -21.23
N VAL A 204 -7.77 -8.26 -22.48
CA VAL A 204 -8.80 -8.81 -23.37
C VAL A 204 -8.63 -10.31 -23.66
N ASN A 205 -7.41 -10.86 -23.49
CA ASN A 205 -7.14 -12.27 -23.75
C ASN A 205 -6.78 -13.03 -22.46
N PRO A 206 -7.71 -13.86 -21.91
CA PRO A 206 -7.48 -14.61 -20.66
C PRO A 206 -6.30 -15.57 -20.77
N ILE A 207 -6.00 -16.06 -21.98
CA ILE A 207 -4.87 -16.97 -22.24
C ILE A 207 -3.53 -16.25 -22.00
N ARG A 208 -3.38 -15.00 -22.47
CA ARG A 208 -2.15 -14.23 -22.26
C ARG A 208 -1.95 -13.90 -20.78
N LEU A 209 -3.02 -13.54 -20.08
CA LEU A 209 -2.99 -13.30 -18.63
C LEU A 209 -2.50 -14.56 -17.89
N PHE A 210 -3.06 -15.73 -18.18
CA PHE A 210 -2.63 -16.98 -17.55
C PHE A 210 -1.17 -17.32 -17.84
N VAL A 211 -0.71 -17.21 -19.10
CA VAL A 211 0.69 -17.49 -19.45
C VAL A 211 1.64 -16.55 -18.72
N THR A 212 1.33 -15.26 -18.67
CA THR A 212 2.15 -14.28 -17.94
C THR A 212 2.19 -14.59 -16.45
N LEU A 213 1.05 -14.80 -15.79
CA LEU A 213 0.99 -15.18 -14.37
C LEU A 213 1.74 -16.47 -14.08
N LYS A 214 1.58 -17.51 -14.91
CA LYS A 214 2.28 -18.80 -14.74
C LYS A 214 3.80 -18.61 -14.78
N SER A 215 4.30 -17.76 -15.68
CA SER A 215 5.73 -17.50 -15.83
C SER A 215 6.32 -16.63 -14.71
N SER A 216 5.56 -15.63 -14.25
CA SER A 216 6.06 -14.61 -13.31
C SER A 216 5.75 -14.91 -11.85
N LYS A 217 4.82 -15.84 -11.55
CA LYS A 217 4.31 -16.11 -10.20
C LYS A 217 5.41 -16.25 -9.16
N ARG A 218 6.42 -17.10 -9.40
CA ARG A 218 7.51 -17.35 -8.43
C ARG A 218 8.28 -16.07 -8.10
N TYR A 219 8.58 -15.25 -9.10
CA TYR A 219 9.31 -14.00 -8.93
C TYR A 219 8.46 -12.96 -8.20
N VAL A 220 7.17 -12.85 -8.57
CA VAL A 220 6.23 -11.91 -7.93
C VAL A 220 5.98 -12.29 -6.47
N THR A 221 5.76 -13.57 -6.17
CA THR A 221 5.60 -14.05 -4.78
C THR A 221 6.87 -13.81 -3.96
N PHE A 222 8.04 -14.08 -4.53
CA PHE A 222 9.31 -13.84 -3.85
C PHE A 222 9.52 -12.35 -3.55
N LEU A 223 9.27 -11.50 -4.54
CA LEU A 223 9.39 -10.05 -4.39
C LEU A 223 8.46 -9.53 -3.30
N PHE A 224 7.20 -9.97 -3.26
CA PHE A 224 6.28 -9.55 -2.19
C PHE A 224 6.69 -10.06 -0.82
N ILE A 225 7.23 -11.28 -0.70
CA ILE A 225 7.74 -11.78 0.57
C ILE A 225 8.94 -10.94 1.04
N VAL A 226 9.87 -10.60 0.15
CA VAL A 226 11.02 -9.73 0.48
C VAL A 226 10.58 -8.32 0.88
N LEU A 227 9.61 -7.73 0.17
CA LEU A 227 9.04 -6.45 0.56
C LEU A 227 8.36 -6.52 1.92
N ASN A 228 7.66 -7.61 2.21
CA ASN A 228 7.00 -7.83 3.49
C ASN A 228 8.04 -7.96 4.63
N THR A 229 9.09 -8.76 4.47
CA THR A 229 10.11 -8.92 5.52
C THR A 229 10.92 -7.65 5.77
N THR A 230 11.05 -6.76 4.77
CA THR A 230 11.75 -5.48 4.92
C THR A 230 10.86 -4.37 5.48
N ALA A 231 9.56 -4.37 5.15
CA ALA A 231 8.63 -3.33 5.59
C ALA A 231 8.11 -3.53 7.03
N PHE A 232 8.00 -4.77 7.49
CA PHE A 232 7.45 -5.08 8.81
C PHE A 232 8.55 -5.21 9.88
N PRO A 233 8.26 -4.80 11.14
CA PRO A 233 9.21 -4.94 12.23
C PRO A 233 9.54 -6.42 12.48
N LEU A 234 10.62 -6.67 13.23
CA LEU A 234 11.26 -7.96 13.51
C LEU A 234 10.37 -9.06 14.14
N ASP A 235 9.07 -8.86 14.32
CA ASP A 235 8.20 -9.92 14.82
C ASP A 235 7.99 -10.98 13.74
N LEU A 236 8.80 -12.03 13.82
CA LEU A 236 8.85 -13.14 12.89
C LEU A 236 7.47 -13.80 12.69
N LEU A 237 6.63 -13.84 13.73
CA LEU A 237 5.31 -14.48 13.63
C LEU A 237 4.37 -13.67 12.74
N ILE A 238 4.34 -12.35 12.91
CA ILE A 238 3.51 -11.46 12.10
C ILE A 238 4.01 -11.46 10.65
N GLN A 239 5.33 -11.43 10.46
CA GLN A 239 5.94 -11.51 9.13
C GLN A 239 5.60 -12.83 8.41
N LEU A 240 5.70 -13.97 9.10
CA LEU A 240 5.34 -15.28 8.56
C LEU A 240 3.85 -15.34 8.22
N PHE A 241 2.98 -14.89 9.12
CA PHE A 241 1.54 -14.88 8.89
C PHE A 241 1.17 -14.01 7.68
N ALA A 242 1.73 -12.81 7.58
CA ALA A 242 1.54 -11.95 6.43
C ALA A 242 2.08 -12.59 5.14
N SER A 243 3.25 -13.24 5.16
CA SER A 243 3.77 -13.93 3.98
C SER A 243 2.89 -15.09 3.51
N ILE A 244 2.29 -15.83 4.45
CA ILE A 244 1.36 -16.91 4.16
C ILE A 244 0.10 -16.34 3.49
N LEU A 245 -0.46 -15.26 4.03
CA LEU A 245 -1.63 -14.60 3.44
C LEU A 245 -1.35 -14.05 2.04
N ILE A 246 -0.17 -13.45 1.84
CA ILE A 246 0.25 -12.98 0.51
C ILE A 246 0.37 -14.16 -0.46
N TYR A 247 0.99 -15.27 -0.04
CA TYR A 247 1.10 -16.47 -0.86
C TYR A 247 -0.28 -17.02 -1.25
N PHE A 248 -1.20 -17.16 -0.29
CA PHE A 248 -2.57 -17.59 -0.57
C PHE A 248 -3.31 -16.63 -1.49
N SER A 249 -3.13 -15.31 -1.30
CA SER A 249 -3.73 -14.32 -2.20
C SER A 249 -3.24 -14.55 -3.63
N MET A 250 -1.93 -14.74 -3.84
CA MET A 250 -1.29 -15.03 -5.14
C MET A 250 -1.74 -16.34 -5.78
N GLU A 251 -1.97 -17.39 -4.99
CA GLU A 251 -2.54 -18.65 -5.47
C GLU A 251 -4.00 -18.48 -5.90
N PHE A 252 -4.79 -17.74 -5.13
CA PHE A 252 -6.18 -17.46 -5.47
C PHE A 252 -6.28 -16.71 -6.81
N ILE A 253 -5.38 -15.77 -7.08
CA ILE A 253 -5.25 -15.08 -8.38
C ILE A 253 -5.09 -16.07 -9.51
N PHE A 254 -4.14 -16.98 -9.34
CA PHE A 254 -3.80 -17.96 -10.34
C PHE A 254 -5.00 -18.89 -10.60
N PHE A 255 -5.70 -19.29 -9.53
CA PHE A 255 -6.88 -20.12 -9.61
C PHE A 255 -8.04 -19.45 -10.36
N VAL A 256 -8.33 -18.17 -10.08
CA VAL A 256 -9.34 -17.40 -10.83
C VAL A 256 -8.97 -17.30 -12.31
N SER A 257 -7.69 -17.08 -12.63
CA SER A 257 -7.23 -17.03 -14.02
C SER A 257 -7.42 -18.35 -14.78
N CYS A 258 -7.32 -19.50 -14.11
CA CYS A 258 -7.59 -20.82 -14.70
C CYS A 258 -9.06 -20.97 -15.10
N PHE A 259 -9.99 -20.52 -14.26
CA PHE A 259 -11.42 -20.61 -14.57
C PHE A 259 -11.81 -19.77 -15.78
N LEU A 260 -11.21 -18.59 -15.93
CA LEU A 260 -11.48 -17.70 -17.06
C LEU A 260 -11.04 -18.25 -18.42
N ILE A 261 -10.12 -19.22 -18.46
CA ILE A 261 -9.74 -19.89 -19.72
C ILE A 261 -10.75 -20.97 -20.11
N LYS A 262 -11.38 -21.59 -19.11
CA LYS A 262 -12.31 -22.71 -19.33
C LYS A 262 -13.72 -22.23 -19.73
N SER A 263 -14.09 -21.00 -19.35
CA SER A 263 -15.31 -20.30 -19.76
C SER A 263 -15.17 -19.70 -21.16
#